data_AF-A0A821QSJ1-F1
#
_entry.id   AF-A0A821QSJ1-F1
#
_cell.length_a   1.000
_cell.length_b   1.000
_cell.length_c   1.000
_cell.angle_alpha   90.00
_cell.angle_beta   90.00
_cell.angle_gamma   90.00
#
_symmetry.space_group_name_H-M   'P 1'
#
loop_
_entity.id
_entity.type
_entity.pdbx_description
1 polymer ?
#
loop_
_entity_poly.entity_id
_entity_poly.type
_entity_poly.pdbx_seq_one_letter_code
_entity_poly.pdbx_strand_id
1 'polypeptide(L)'
;MQFSPDTDDSMVLLYPIREYRPAYTHKIAARPVQGTLKIGNQDEQSIDGLGSSDWTLGFFEHTTSWKWASLSINGVYSSNNQTVSIGINLSAEIYDDEDGISMENAIWINNRVCTVDKVIFQLPSEQFQTSQPWHFDSSVDTTNSPILHLTFQPWGSYEQHDHLLLIVVDFVQPYGTYNGAIDWLGHTYKIDNGVGVTETNSATW
;
A
#
# COMPACT_ATOMS: atom_id res chain seq x y z
N MET A 1 8.01 9.57 -18.81
CA MET A 1 6.70 9.18 -18.28
C MET A 1 5.81 10.41 -18.36
N GLN A 2 4.78 10.39 -19.19
CA GLN A 2 3.87 11.53 -19.39
C GLN A 2 2.52 11.15 -18.79
N PHE A 3 2.14 11.79 -17.69
CA PHE A 3 0.85 11.55 -17.03
C PHE A 3 -0.23 12.43 -17.71
N SER A 4 -1.39 11.84 -18.04
CA SER A 4 -2.50 12.49 -18.76
C SER A 4 -3.47 13.17 -17.80
N PRO A 5 -3.96 14.40 -18.05
CA PRO A 5 -4.71 15.18 -17.08
C PRO A 5 -6.22 14.98 -17.25
N ASP A 6 -6.83 14.07 -16.48
CA ASP A 6 -8.28 14.09 -16.23
C ASP A 6 -8.54 13.61 -14.79
N THR A 7 -8.51 14.59 -13.86
CA THR A 7 -8.58 14.45 -12.39
C THR A 7 -7.75 13.30 -11.82
N ASP A 8 -6.45 13.56 -11.71
CA ASP A 8 -5.50 12.66 -11.08
C ASP A 8 -5.43 12.89 -9.58
N ASP A 9 -6.37 12.32 -8.82
CA ASP A 9 -6.33 12.47 -7.37
C ASP A 9 -5.09 11.77 -6.78
N SER A 10 -4.43 12.49 -5.87
CA SER A 10 -3.33 12.00 -5.05
C SER A 10 -3.75 12.09 -3.60
N MET A 11 -3.16 11.23 -2.77
CA MET A 11 -3.25 11.39 -1.33
C MET A 11 -2.01 12.14 -0.88
N VAL A 12 -2.21 13.26 -0.19
CA VAL A 12 -1.15 14.06 0.40
C VAL A 12 -1.42 14.17 1.89
N LEU A 13 -0.42 13.83 2.70
CA LEU A 13 -0.49 13.94 4.15
C LEU A 13 0.73 14.71 4.65
N LEU A 14 0.47 15.72 5.49
CA LEU A 14 1.47 16.39 6.32
C LEU A 14 1.21 15.95 7.76
N TYR A 15 2.10 15.11 8.31
CA TYR A 15 1.92 14.47 9.60
C TYR A 15 2.94 14.97 10.64
N PRO A 16 2.50 15.39 11.83
CA PRO A 16 3.40 15.78 12.91
C PRO A 16 3.82 14.54 13.72
N ILE A 17 4.87 13.83 13.30
CA ILE A 17 5.38 12.63 14.02
C ILE A 17 5.67 12.96 15.49
N ARG A 18 6.34 14.11 15.72
CA ARG A 18 6.56 14.73 17.03
C ARG A 18 6.70 16.24 16.88
N GLU A 19 6.82 16.94 18.02
CA GLU A 19 7.19 18.36 18.04
C GLU A 19 8.44 18.61 17.18
N TYR A 20 8.32 19.54 16.21
CA TYR A 20 9.34 19.89 15.22
C TYR A 20 9.84 18.75 14.31
N ARG A 21 9.09 17.65 14.20
CA ARG A 21 9.41 16.50 13.36
C ARG A 21 8.27 16.19 12.38
N PRO A 22 8.06 17.02 11.35
CA PRO A 22 7.04 16.75 10.35
C PRO A 22 7.48 15.67 9.36
N ALA A 23 6.51 14.96 8.81
CA ALA A 23 6.64 14.17 7.60
C ALA A 23 5.62 14.62 6.56
N TYR A 24 6.03 14.62 5.31
CA TYR A 24 5.18 14.79 4.15
C TYR A 24 5.21 13.48 3.35
N THR A 25 4.03 12.99 2.98
CA THR A 25 3.88 11.85 2.08
C THR A 25 2.93 12.20 0.95
N HIS A 26 3.23 11.71 -0.24
CA HIS A 26 2.45 11.89 -1.46
C HIS A 26 2.36 10.54 -2.17
N LYS A 27 1.15 9.98 -2.15
CA LYS A 27 0.86 8.68 -2.75
C LYS A 27 -0.05 8.82 -3.94
N ILE A 28 0.22 7.95 -4.90
CA ILE A 28 -0.63 7.72 -6.06
C ILE A 28 -0.65 6.22 -6.31
N ALA A 29 -1.82 5.65 -6.60
CA ALA A 29 -1.95 4.25 -6.99
C ALA A 29 -2.87 4.10 -8.22
N ALA A 30 -2.83 2.93 -8.84
CA ALA A 30 -3.63 2.54 -10.01
C ALA A 30 -3.51 3.47 -11.23
N ARG A 31 -2.32 4.06 -11.44
CA ARG A 31 -2.08 4.96 -12.57
C ARG A 31 -1.74 4.18 -13.83
N PRO A 32 -2.37 4.46 -14.98
CA PRO A 32 -1.92 3.92 -16.24
C PRO A 32 -0.45 4.28 -16.50
N VAL A 33 0.38 3.28 -16.75
CA VAL A 33 1.79 3.42 -17.10
C VAL A 33 2.05 2.64 -18.38
N GLN A 34 2.67 3.33 -19.33
CA GLN A 34 3.18 2.74 -20.56
C GLN A 34 4.67 3.05 -20.68
N GLY A 35 5.42 2.07 -21.16
CA GLY A 35 6.85 2.22 -21.35
C GLY A 35 7.51 0.91 -21.75
N THR A 36 8.79 0.83 -21.48
CA THR A 36 9.58 -0.36 -21.78
C THR A 36 10.47 -0.73 -20.60
N LEU A 37 10.70 -2.02 -20.42
CA LEU A 37 11.57 -2.57 -19.39
C LEU A 37 12.61 -3.49 -20.02
N LYS A 38 13.85 -3.35 -19.56
CA LYS A 38 14.95 -4.21 -19.94
C LYS A 38 15.65 -4.71 -18.69
N ILE A 39 15.67 -6.03 -18.50
CA ILE A 39 16.32 -6.69 -17.36
C ILE A 39 17.63 -7.33 -17.83
N GLY A 40 18.76 -6.78 -17.39
CA GLY A 40 20.08 -7.25 -17.79
C GLY A 40 20.28 -7.26 -19.31
N ASN A 41 20.62 -8.43 -19.85
CA ASN A 41 20.85 -8.63 -21.29
C ASN A 41 19.60 -9.12 -22.05
N GLN A 42 18.42 -9.14 -21.42
CA GLN A 42 17.19 -9.53 -22.12
C GLN A 42 16.74 -8.47 -23.12
N ASP A 43 15.89 -8.88 -24.06
CA ASP A 43 15.23 -7.96 -24.98
C ASP A 43 14.30 -7.01 -24.22
N GLU A 44 14.17 -5.80 -24.76
CA GLU A 44 13.29 -4.78 -24.21
C GLU A 44 11.82 -5.22 -24.38
N GLN A 45 11.06 -5.20 -23.29
CA GLN A 45 9.65 -5.56 -23.26
C GLN A 45 8.80 -4.30 -23.09
N SER A 46 7.72 -4.19 -23.88
CA SER A 46 6.73 -3.14 -23.65
C SER A 46 5.91 -3.44 -22.41
N ILE A 47 5.69 -2.41 -21.59
CA ILE A 47 4.80 -2.41 -20.44
C ILE A 47 3.57 -1.58 -20.79
N ASP A 48 2.41 -2.17 -20.56
CA ASP A 48 1.11 -1.49 -20.52
C ASP A 48 0.39 -2.02 -19.28
N GLY A 49 0.31 -1.19 -18.24
CA GLY A 49 -0.14 -1.63 -16.94
C GLY A 49 -0.49 -0.48 -16.01
N LEU A 50 -0.59 -0.78 -14.72
CA LEU A 50 -0.78 0.22 -13.68
C LEU A 50 0.48 0.37 -12.83
N GLY A 51 0.71 1.57 -12.32
CA GLY A 51 1.80 1.89 -11.42
C GLY A 51 1.32 2.68 -10.20
N SER A 52 2.15 2.63 -9.16
CA SER A 52 2.01 3.44 -7.95
C SER A 52 3.25 4.33 -7.79
N SER A 53 3.06 5.51 -7.20
CA SER A 53 4.14 6.38 -6.74
C SER A 53 4.00 6.54 -5.24
N ASP A 54 5.07 6.22 -4.52
CA ASP A 54 5.20 6.45 -3.10
C ASP A 54 6.36 7.42 -2.88
N TRP A 55 6.08 8.62 -2.37
CA TRP A 55 7.11 9.58 -2.02
C TRP A 55 6.90 10.11 -0.61
N THR A 56 7.95 10.05 0.19
CA THR A 56 7.95 10.52 1.57
C THR A 56 9.21 11.31 1.88
N LEU A 57 9.06 12.43 2.60
CA LEU A 57 10.14 13.20 3.19
C LEU A 57 9.76 13.56 4.62
N GLY A 58 10.57 13.19 5.60
CA GLY A 58 10.27 13.49 7.00
C GLY A 58 11.49 13.53 7.92
N PHE A 59 11.30 14.09 9.11
CA PHE A 59 12.29 14.12 10.19
C PHE A 59 11.99 13.03 11.23
N PHE A 60 12.19 11.78 10.85
CA PHE A 60 11.83 10.60 11.65
C PHE A 60 12.56 10.50 13.00
N GLU A 61 11.94 9.80 13.94
CA GLU A 61 12.52 9.51 15.25
C GLU A 61 13.70 8.53 15.12
N HIS A 62 14.63 8.56 16.08
CA HIS A 62 15.79 7.66 16.13
C HIS A 62 15.42 6.18 15.99
N THR A 63 14.24 5.79 16.46
CA THR A 63 13.66 4.47 16.24
C THR A 63 12.34 4.66 15.52
N THR A 64 12.19 4.01 14.37
CA THR A 64 11.01 4.13 13.51
C THR A 64 10.61 2.76 13.00
N SER A 65 9.32 2.46 13.08
CA SER A 65 8.74 1.22 12.56
C SER A 65 7.49 1.52 11.75
N TRP A 66 7.25 0.75 10.71
CA TRP A 66 6.01 0.82 9.94
C TRP A 66 5.65 -0.52 9.33
N LYS A 67 4.36 -0.63 9.03
CA LYS A 67 3.82 -1.65 8.12
C LYS A 67 3.22 -0.96 6.92
N TRP A 68 3.31 -1.60 5.76
CA TRP A 68 2.74 -1.06 4.52
C TRP A 68 2.17 -2.17 3.64
N ALA A 69 1.16 -1.82 2.86
CA ALA A 69 0.54 -2.69 1.87
C ALA A 69 0.14 -1.87 0.65
N SER A 70 0.48 -2.37 -0.54
CA SER A 70 0.29 -1.66 -1.80
C SER A 70 -0.13 -2.60 -2.92
N LEU A 71 -1.12 -2.17 -3.69
CA LEU A 71 -1.68 -2.90 -4.82
C LEU A 71 -2.08 -1.90 -5.90
N SER A 72 -1.87 -2.27 -7.16
CA SER A 72 -2.54 -1.66 -8.31
C SER A 72 -3.07 -2.75 -9.24
N ILE A 73 -4.37 -2.77 -9.49
CA ILE A 73 -5.03 -3.76 -10.35
C ILE A 73 -6.04 -3.09 -11.27
N ASN A 74 -6.10 -3.54 -12.53
CA ASN A 74 -7.14 -3.15 -13.48
C ASN A 74 -8.12 -4.31 -13.68
N GLY A 75 -9.28 -4.07 -14.26
CA GLY A 75 -10.20 -5.15 -14.58
C GLY A 75 -11.10 -5.58 -13.42
N VAL A 76 -11.15 -4.80 -12.33
CA VAL A 76 -11.96 -5.16 -11.16
C VAL A 76 -13.43 -4.97 -11.47
N TYR A 77 -14.20 -6.06 -11.38
CA TYR A 77 -15.63 -6.05 -11.61
C TYR A 77 -16.38 -5.57 -10.36
N SER A 78 -17.19 -4.53 -10.53
CA SER A 78 -18.10 -3.98 -9.53
C SER A 78 -19.47 -4.65 -9.60
N SER A 79 -20.19 -4.73 -8.48
CA SER A 79 -21.57 -5.22 -8.42
C SER A 79 -22.57 -4.44 -9.31
N ASN A 80 -22.20 -3.25 -9.81
CA ASN A 80 -22.98 -2.46 -10.77
C ASN A 80 -22.65 -2.76 -12.25
N ASN A 81 -21.93 -3.85 -12.54
CA ASN A 81 -21.49 -4.28 -13.87
C ASN A 81 -20.53 -3.31 -14.58
N GLN A 82 -19.73 -2.56 -13.82
CA GLN A 82 -18.63 -1.75 -14.34
C GLN A 82 -17.28 -2.39 -14.02
N THR A 83 -16.33 -2.18 -14.92
CA THR A 83 -14.92 -2.52 -14.70
C THR A 83 -14.17 -1.27 -14.26
N VAL A 84 -13.38 -1.39 -13.20
CA VAL A 84 -12.61 -0.28 -12.63
C VAL A 84 -11.14 -0.65 -12.44
N SER A 85 -10.29 0.36 -12.35
CA SER A 85 -8.96 0.24 -11.76
C SER A 85 -9.03 0.49 -10.26
N ILE A 86 -8.30 -0.32 -9.48
CA ILE A 86 -8.18 -0.18 -8.03
C ILE A 86 -6.73 -0.08 -7.62
N GLY A 87 -6.45 0.92 -6.78
CA GLY A 87 -5.17 1.11 -6.11
C GLY A 87 -5.37 1.07 -4.61
N ILE A 88 -4.39 0.58 -3.86
CA ILE A 88 -4.43 0.50 -2.40
C ILE A 88 -3.11 1.03 -1.85
N ASN A 89 -3.19 1.83 -0.80
CA ASN A 89 -2.09 2.20 0.08
C ASN A 89 -2.60 2.09 1.52
N LEU A 90 -2.17 1.06 2.25
CA LEU A 90 -2.47 0.91 3.67
C LEU A 90 -1.18 1.00 4.46
N SER A 91 -1.22 1.60 5.64
CA SER A 91 -0.10 1.59 6.57
C SER A 91 -0.57 1.47 8.02
N ALA A 92 0.40 1.20 8.89
CA ALA A 92 0.24 1.23 10.33
C ALA A 92 1.55 1.67 11.01
N GLU A 93 1.44 2.06 12.27
CA GLU A 93 2.50 2.50 13.20
C GLU A 93 2.98 3.93 12.97
N ILE A 94 3.72 4.21 11.89
CA ILE A 94 4.46 5.48 11.74
C ILE A 94 3.60 6.74 11.62
N TYR A 95 2.40 6.62 11.05
CA TYR A 95 1.45 7.71 10.84
C TYR A 95 0.12 7.47 11.55
N ASP A 96 0.15 6.66 12.61
CA ASP A 96 -1.01 6.37 13.43
C ASP A 96 -1.30 7.54 14.37
N ASP A 97 -2.58 7.90 14.49
CA ASP A 97 -3.07 8.81 15.51
C ASP A 97 -3.10 8.16 16.90
N GLU A 98 -3.67 8.86 17.89
CA GLU A 98 -3.76 8.38 19.27
C GLU A 98 -4.61 7.12 19.45
N ASP A 99 -5.49 6.80 18.50
CA ASP A 99 -6.36 5.62 18.50
C ASP A 99 -5.79 4.45 17.68
N GLY A 100 -4.56 4.61 17.16
CA GLY A 100 -3.89 3.62 16.34
C GLY A 100 -4.51 3.51 14.94
N ILE A 101 -4.99 4.63 14.39
CA ILE A 101 -5.56 4.73 13.04
C ILE A 101 -4.53 5.44 12.15
N SER A 102 -4.05 4.76 11.12
CA SER A 102 -3.16 5.40 10.14
C SER A 102 -3.87 6.46 9.33
N MET A 103 -3.30 7.67 9.31
CA MET A 103 -3.78 8.80 8.50
C MET A 103 -3.38 8.69 7.02
N GLU A 104 -2.67 7.63 6.62
CA GLU A 104 -2.15 7.39 5.27
C GLU A 104 -2.90 6.25 4.54
N ASN A 105 -3.96 5.71 5.16
CA ASN A 105 -4.80 4.67 4.56
C ASN A 105 -5.70 5.24 3.46
N ALA A 106 -5.53 4.75 2.22
CA ALA A 106 -6.34 5.16 1.08
C ALA A 106 -6.49 4.06 0.02
N ILE A 107 -7.59 4.14 -0.71
CA ILE A 107 -7.81 3.41 -1.96
C ILE A 107 -8.08 4.37 -3.11
N TRP A 108 -7.73 3.96 -4.32
CA TRP A 108 -8.06 4.65 -5.55
C TRP A 108 -9.05 3.80 -6.33
N ILE A 109 -10.21 4.33 -6.70
CA ILE A 109 -11.16 3.68 -7.60
C ILE A 109 -11.32 4.58 -8.82
N ASN A 110 -10.90 4.13 -10.00
CA ASN A 110 -10.86 4.96 -11.23
C ASN A 110 -10.24 6.35 -10.97
N ASN A 111 -9.02 6.36 -10.41
CA ASN A 111 -8.24 7.56 -10.09
C ASN A 111 -8.81 8.47 -8.99
N ARG A 112 -9.95 8.12 -8.37
CA ARG A 112 -10.51 8.84 -7.22
C ARG A 112 -10.01 8.29 -5.91
N VAL A 113 -9.40 9.13 -5.09
CA VAL A 113 -8.90 8.75 -3.76
C VAL A 113 -10.06 8.68 -2.76
N CYS A 114 -10.09 7.64 -1.93
CA CYS A 114 -10.99 7.46 -0.81
C CYS A 114 -10.16 7.07 0.41
N THR A 115 -10.23 7.85 1.48
CA THR A 115 -9.57 7.51 2.75
C THR A 115 -10.25 6.32 3.38
N VAL A 116 -9.45 5.36 3.83
CA VAL A 116 -9.92 4.22 4.61
C VAL A 116 -9.65 4.50 6.07
N ASP A 117 -10.60 4.14 6.93
CA ASP A 117 -10.45 4.25 8.37
C ASP A 117 -9.47 3.18 8.90
N LYS A 118 -9.58 2.79 10.17
CA LYS A 118 -8.75 1.79 10.81
C LYS A 118 -8.70 0.49 10.02
N VAL A 119 -7.49 0.07 9.66
CA VAL A 119 -7.17 -1.23 9.08
C VAL A 119 -6.33 -2.03 10.06
N ILE A 120 -6.75 -3.25 10.35
CA ILE A 120 -6.00 -4.19 11.17
C ILE A 120 -5.11 -5.03 10.26
N PHE A 121 -3.81 -4.92 10.47
CA PHE A 121 -2.78 -5.74 9.83
C PHE A 121 -2.57 -7.02 10.66
N GLN A 122 -3.13 -8.13 10.20
CA GLN A 122 -2.92 -9.44 10.82
C GLN A 122 -1.80 -10.17 10.08
N LEU A 123 -0.61 -10.10 10.66
CA LEU A 123 0.58 -10.73 10.11
C LEU A 123 0.73 -12.15 10.67
N PRO A 124 1.30 -13.08 9.90
CA PRO A 124 1.84 -14.30 10.47
C PRO A 124 3.04 -13.96 11.38
N SER A 125 3.53 -14.93 12.16
CA SER A 125 4.74 -14.70 12.96
C SER A 125 5.93 -14.35 12.06
N GLU A 126 6.91 -13.62 12.61
CA GLU A 126 8.05 -13.06 11.85
C GLU A 126 8.71 -14.05 10.89
N GLN A 127 9.03 -15.25 11.35
CA GLN A 127 9.64 -16.33 10.55
C GLN A 127 8.79 -16.82 9.36
N PHE A 128 7.51 -16.44 9.30
CA PHE A 128 6.54 -16.87 8.29
C PHE A 128 5.98 -15.72 7.45
N GLN A 129 6.41 -14.47 7.68
CA GLN A 129 5.94 -13.30 6.94
C GLN A 129 6.10 -13.40 5.43
N THR A 130 7.07 -14.17 4.95
CA THR A 130 7.38 -14.30 3.52
C THR A 130 6.79 -15.55 2.89
N SER A 131 6.05 -16.36 3.66
CA SER A 131 5.50 -17.65 3.19
C SER A 131 4.04 -17.89 3.56
N GLN A 132 3.51 -17.20 4.58
CA GLN A 132 2.13 -17.35 5.03
C GLN A 132 1.29 -16.09 4.71
N PRO A 133 -0.03 -16.23 4.59
CA PRO A 133 -0.91 -15.12 4.25
C PRO A 133 -0.89 -13.99 5.30
N TRP A 134 -1.06 -12.77 4.81
CA TRP A 134 -1.37 -11.58 5.63
C TRP A 134 -2.84 -11.25 5.43
N HIS A 135 -3.53 -10.82 6.48
CA HIS A 135 -4.91 -10.36 6.38
C HIS A 135 -5.02 -8.88 6.74
N PHE A 136 -5.86 -8.17 5.98
CA PHE A 136 -6.17 -6.76 6.15
C PHE A 136 -7.68 -6.63 6.27
N ASP A 137 -8.13 -6.16 7.43
CA ASP A 137 -9.54 -5.98 7.73
C ASP A 137 -9.77 -4.56 8.24
N SER A 138 -10.65 -3.80 7.59
CA SER A 138 -11.07 -2.49 8.12
C SER A 138 -12.11 -2.64 9.23
N SER A 139 -12.17 -1.66 10.14
CA SER A 139 -13.28 -1.55 11.09
C SER A 139 -14.63 -1.35 10.38
N VAL A 140 -15.65 -2.06 10.85
CA VAL A 140 -17.02 -2.05 10.30
C VAL A 140 -17.85 -0.85 10.76
N ASP A 141 -17.35 -0.05 11.72
CA ASP A 141 -18.11 1.04 12.36
C ASP A 141 -17.96 2.39 11.65
N THR A 142 -17.82 2.37 10.32
CA THR A 142 -17.51 3.57 9.54
C THR A 142 -18.57 3.76 8.46
N THR A 143 -19.39 4.80 8.63
CA THR A 143 -20.50 5.07 7.70
C THR A 143 -20.06 5.74 6.42
N ASN A 144 -18.82 6.24 6.36
CA ASN A 144 -18.30 7.06 5.26
C ASN A 144 -16.89 6.64 4.79
N SER A 145 -16.45 5.41 5.07
CA SER A 145 -15.18 4.88 4.55
C SER A 145 -15.37 3.51 3.89
N PRO A 146 -14.50 3.15 2.92
CA PRO A 146 -14.51 1.82 2.33
C PRO A 146 -14.25 0.75 3.39
N ILE A 147 -14.98 -0.37 3.29
CA ILE A 147 -14.77 -1.55 4.12
C ILE A 147 -13.99 -2.57 3.29
N LEU A 148 -12.84 -3.02 3.77
CA LEU A 148 -11.98 -3.98 3.09
C LEU A 148 -11.78 -5.25 3.90
N HIS A 149 -11.75 -6.37 3.17
CA HIS A 149 -11.41 -7.70 3.65
C HIS A 149 -10.47 -8.32 2.62
N LEU A 150 -9.17 -8.22 2.85
CA LEU A 150 -8.15 -8.63 1.89
C LEU A 150 -7.20 -9.64 2.51
N THR A 151 -6.78 -10.59 1.69
CA THR A 151 -5.72 -11.56 2.01
C THR A 151 -4.62 -11.42 0.99
N PHE A 152 -3.39 -11.25 1.47
CA PHE A 152 -2.19 -11.24 0.64
C PHE A 152 -1.45 -12.56 0.78
N GLN A 153 -1.13 -13.20 -0.35
CA GLN A 153 -0.34 -14.41 -0.41
C GLN A 153 1.05 -14.10 -0.98
N PRO A 154 2.13 -14.23 -0.19
CA PRO A 154 3.50 -14.05 -0.66
C PRO A 154 3.91 -15.08 -1.72
N TRP A 155 4.75 -14.65 -2.66
CA TRP A 155 5.48 -15.50 -3.62
C TRP A 155 6.99 -15.53 -3.37
N GLY A 156 7.50 -14.46 -2.76
CA GLY A 156 8.88 -14.23 -2.42
C GLY A 156 9.01 -12.88 -1.72
N SER A 157 10.24 -12.47 -1.42
CA SER A 157 10.52 -11.27 -0.64
C SER A 157 11.85 -10.64 -1.06
N TYR A 158 11.93 -9.33 -0.85
CA TYR A 158 13.19 -8.64 -0.64
C TYR A 158 13.37 -8.37 0.86
N GLU A 159 14.56 -8.66 1.38
CA GLU A 159 14.86 -8.60 2.82
C GLU A 159 16.22 -7.93 3.05
N GLN A 160 16.31 -7.11 4.10
CA GLN A 160 17.54 -6.49 4.56
C GLN A 160 17.59 -6.53 6.09
N HIS A 161 18.64 -7.14 6.63
CA HIS A 161 18.86 -7.32 8.08
C HIS A 161 20.27 -6.83 8.43
N ASP A 162 20.41 -5.53 8.71
CA ASP A 162 21.68 -4.89 9.01
C ASP A 162 21.80 -4.56 10.49
N HIS A 163 22.84 -5.09 11.14
CA HIS A 163 23.13 -4.86 12.56
C HIS A 163 24.55 -4.31 12.71
N LEU A 164 24.70 -3.00 12.61
CA LEU A 164 25.96 -2.29 12.60
C LEU A 164 26.10 -1.38 13.83
N LEU A 165 26.60 -1.95 14.93
CA LEU A 165 26.92 -1.27 16.19
C LEU A 165 25.72 -0.52 16.82
N LEU A 166 25.41 0.68 16.33
CA LEU A 166 24.29 1.53 16.75
C LEU A 166 23.15 1.58 15.72
N ILE A 167 23.39 1.10 14.50
CA ILE A 167 22.42 1.05 13.42
C ILE A 167 21.84 -0.36 13.35
N VAL A 168 20.53 -0.47 13.45
CA VAL A 168 19.78 -1.72 13.26
C VAL A 168 18.68 -1.47 12.26
N VAL A 169 18.63 -2.24 11.18
CA VAL A 169 17.58 -2.19 10.16
C VAL A 169 17.10 -3.61 9.91
N ASP A 170 15.81 -3.83 10.13
CA ASP A 170 15.09 -5.06 9.82
C ASP A 170 13.96 -4.71 8.85
N PHE A 171 14.16 -5.03 7.57
CA PHE A 171 13.25 -4.72 6.48
C PHE A 171 12.84 -5.99 5.76
N VAL A 172 11.54 -6.22 5.62
CA VAL A 172 10.96 -7.37 4.91
C VAL A 172 9.86 -6.87 4.01
N GLN A 173 10.01 -7.05 2.70
CA GLN A 173 9.02 -6.66 1.69
C GLN A 173 8.65 -7.86 0.81
N PRO A 174 7.62 -8.63 1.21
CA PRO A 174 7.06 -9.67 0.36
C PRO A 174 6.35 -9.08 -0.87
N TYR A 175 6.48 -9.76 -2.01
CA TYR A 175 5.66 -9.50 -3.20
C TYR A 175 4.80 -10.73 -3.50
N GLY A 176 3.59 -10.50 -4.04
CA GLY A 176 2.60 -11.56 -4.16
C GLY A 176 1.25 -11.07 -4.67
N THR A 177 0.19 -11.77 -4.28
CA THR A 177 -1.18 -11.47 -4.72
C THR A 177 -2.16 -11.22 -3.59
N TYR A 178 -2.97 -10.18 -3.78
CA TYR A 178 -4.14 -9.87 -3.01
C TYR A 178 -5.39 -10.56 -3.59
N ASN A 179 -6.23 -11.06 -2.68
CA ASN A 179 -7.56 -11.57 -2.96
C ASN A 179 -8.53 -11.07 -1.89
N GLY A 180 -9.78 -10.82 -2.26
CA GLY A 180 -10.81 -10.42 -1.30
C GLY A 180 -11.82 -9.43 -1.88
N ALA A 181 -12.31 -8.53 -1.05
CA ALA A 181 -13.32 -7.56 -1.45
C ALA A 181 -13.12 -6.20 -0.77
N ILE A 182 -13.58 -5.17 -1.48
CA ILE A 182 -13.75 -3.82 -0.96
C ILE A 182 -15.22 -3.45 -1.16
N ASP A 183 -15.91 -3.07 -0.09
CA ASP A 183 -17.27 -2.56 -0.12
C ASP A 183 -17.25 -1.03 0.04
N TRP A 184 -17.82 -0.32 -0.93
CA TRP A 184 -17.87 1.13 -0.92
C TRP A 184 -19.11 1.67 -1.63
N LEU A 185 -19.83 2.59 -0.99
CA LEU A 185 -21.05 3.23 -1.53
C LEU A 185 -22.10 2.25 -2.07
N GLY A 186 -22.26 1.09 -1.43
CA GLY A 186 -23.19 0.03 -1.86
C GLY A 186 -22.70 -0.82 -3.04
N HIS A 187 -21.44 -0.68 -3.43
CA HIS A 187 -20.78 -1.51 -4.43
C HIS A 187 -19.73 -2.41 -3.79
N THR A 188 -19.67 -3.65 -4.25
CA THR A 188 -18.62 -4.61 -3.88
C THR A 188 -17.67 -4.74 -5.05
N TYR A 189 -16.39 -4.52 -4.81
CA TYR A 189 -15.29 -4.66 -5.75
C TYR A 189 -14.49 -5.91 -5.37
N LYS A 190 -14.55 -6.94 -6.21
CA LYS A 190 -13.82 -8.19 -5.95
C LYS A 190 -12.40 -8.11 -6.48
N ILE A 191 -11.43 -8.30 -5.59
CA ILE A 191 -10.02 -8.41 -5.94
C ILE A 191 -9.71 -9.89 -6.12
N ASP A 192 -9.27 -10.26 -7.32
CA ASP A 192 -8.84 -11.62 -7.67
C ASP A 192 -7.45 -11.55 -8.31
N ASN A 193 -6.47 -12.20 -7.66
CA ASN A 193 -5.07 -12.25 -8.09
C ASN A 193 -4.44 -10.87 -8.37
N GLY A 194 -4.75 -9.87 -7.54
CA GLY A 194 -4.16 -8.53 -7.67
C GLY A 194 -2.71 -8.50 -7.22
N VAL A 195 -1.76 -8.17 -8.12
CA VAL A 195 -0.33 -8.18 -7.79
C VAL A 195 0.06 -6.94 -6.99
N GLY A 196 0.75 -7.15 -5.87
CA GLY A 196 1.22 -6.06 -5.01
C GLY A 196 2.32 -6.49 -4.06
N VAL A 197 2.59 -5.62 -3.08
CA VAL A 197 3.63 -5.82 -2.06
C VAL A 197 3.10 -5.51 -0.67
N THR A 198 3.62 -6.20 0.32
CA THR A 198 3.50 -5.84 1.73
C THR A 198 4.87 -5.52 2.29
N GLU A 199 4.93 -4.83 3.41
CA GLU A 199 6.18 -4.45 4.04
C GLU A 199 6.03 -4.41 5.56
N THR A 200 7.08 -4.85 6.25
CA THR A 200 7.39 -4.45 7.62
C THR A 200 8.79 -3.87 7.65
N ASN A 201 8.96 -2.78 8.37
CA ASN A 201 10.27 -2.22 8.64
C ASN A 201 10.39 -1.84 10.12
N SER A 202 11.57 -2.08 10.67
CA SER A 202 12.04 -1.51 11.93
C SER A 202 13.46 -0.98 11.74
N ALA A 203 13.68 0.28 12.05
CA ALA A 203 14.99 0.92 11.92
C ALA A 203 15.35 1.72 13.17
N THR A 204 16.61 1.65 13.57
CA THR A 204 17.23 2.43 14.65
C THR A 204 18.61 2.92 14.21
N TRP A 205 18.99 4.20 14.45
CA TRP A 205 20.26 4.77 13.97
C TRP A 205 20.87 5.89 14.82
#